data_AF-A0A1I1MY38-F1
#
_entry.id   AF-A0A1I1MY38-F1
#
_cell.length_a   1.000
_cell.length_b   1.000
_cell.length_c   1.000
_cell.angle_alpha   90.00
_cell.angle_beta   90.00
_cell.angle_gamma   90.00
#
_symmetry.space_group_name_H-M   'P 1'
#
loop_
_entity.id
_entity.type
_entity.pdbx_description
1 polymer ?
#
loop_
_entity_poly.entity_id
_entity_poly.type
_entity_poly.pdbx_seq_one_letter_code
_entity_poly.pdbx_strand_id
1 'polypeptide(L)'
;MTWIVPIVAWRICEDVNSLVDAVARTDAIYLGLAAAAREGIDAGVLVELPVRPRLALTARYACVTLAGRTEAPVMAMFRDFVAERMRDRG
;
A
#
# COMPACT_ATOMS: atom_id res chain seq x y z
N MET A 1 26.13 23.30 20.94
CA MET A 1 25.80 22.99 19.54
C MET A 1 25.58 21.49 19.46
N THR A 2 24.35 21.03 19.73
CA THR A 2 24.01 19.59 19.72
C THR A 2 23.57 19.23 18.32
N TRP A 3 24.46 18.59 17.55
CA TRP A 3 24.09 18.01 16.26
C TRP A 3 23.18 16.80 16.53
N ILE A 4 21.87 16.97 16.30
CA ILE A 4 20.93 15.84 16.28
C ILE A 4 21.26 15.05 15.02
N VAL A 5 21.90 13.91 15.19
CA VAL A 5 22.05 12.92 14.13
C VAL A 5 20.69 12.23 14.01
N PRO A 6 19.96 12.33 12.89
CA PRO A 6 18.72 11.59 12.74
C PRO A 6 19.05 10.10 12.74
N ILE A 7 18.68 9.40 13.81
CA ILE A 7 18.76 7.95 13.87
C ILE A 7 17.68 7.43 12.92
N VAL A 8 18.09 6.99 11.74
CA VAL A 8 17.17 6.41 10.75
C VAL A 8 16.86 4.98 11.21
N ALA A 9 15.78 4.81 11.95
CA ALA A 9 15.26 3.50 12.32
C ALA A 9 14.40 2.97 11.16
N TRP A 10 14.76 1.81 10.61
CA TRP A 10 13.97 1.13 9.59
C TRP A 10 13.15 0.01 10.26
N ARG A 11 11.85 -0.04 9.99
CA ARG A 11 10.94 -1.04 10.58
C ARG A 11 10.41 -1.94 9.48
N ILE A 12 10.76 -3.22 9.56
CA ILE A 12 10.15 -4.25 8.70
C ILE A 12 8.91 -4.76 9.44
N CYS A 13 7.77 -4.73 8.78
CA CYS A 13 6.56 -5.38 9.26
C CYS A 13 5.84 -6.03 8.08
N GLU A 14 5.25 -7.19 8.31
CA GLU A 14 4.53 -7.97 7.31
C GLU A 14 3.08 -7.47 7.14
N ASP A 15 2.58 -6.70 8.11
CA ASP A 15 1.24 -6.13 8.12
C ASP A 15 1.24 -4.64 7.75
N VAL A 16 0.50 -4.32 6.70
CA VAL A 16 0.45 -2.96 6.14
C VAL A 16 -0.26 -1.98 7.07
N ASN A 17 -1.36 -2.40 7.72
CA ASN A 17 -2.10 -1.52 8.62
C ASN A 17 -1.24 -1.13 9.83
N SER A 18 -0.50 -2.08 10.40
CA SER A 18 0.45 -1.82 11.48
C SER A 18 1.56 -0.82 11.09
N LEU A 19 1.96 -0.78 9.81
CA LEU A 19 2.89 0.22 9.31
C LEU A 19 2.25 1.60 9.20
N VAL A 20 1.03 1.68 8.64
CA VAL A 20 0.29 2.95 8.50
C VAL A 20 -0.02 3.56 9.88
N ASP A 21 -0.43 2.75 10.84
CA ASP A 21 -0.66 3.18 12.23
C ASP A 21 0.62 3.67 12.91
N ALA A 22 1.76 3.06 12.60
CA ALA A 22 3.05 3.51 13.11
C ALA A 22 3.43 4.88 12.53
N VAL A 23 3.17 5.12 11.24
CA VAL A 23 3.38 6.42 10.59
C VAL A 23 2.44 7.49 11.16
N ALA A 24 1.19 7.17 11.45
CA ALA A 24 0.27 8.14 12.08
C ALA A 24 0.72 8.57 13.48
N ARG A 25 1.56 7.78 14.15
CA ARG A 25 2.00 8.00 15.54
C ARG A 25 3.45 8.45 15.68
N THR A 26 4.20 8.55 14.57
CA THR A 26 5.64 8.83 14.57
C THR A 26 6.05 9.65 13.34
N ASP A 27 7.29 10.13 13.29
CA ASP A 27 7.85 10.79 12.09
C ASP A 27 8.32 9.79 11.00
N ALA A 28 7.82 8.56 11.04
CA ALA A 28 8.17 7.53 10.06
C ALA A 28 7.52 7.79 8.71
N ILE A 29 8.21 7.43 7.62
CA ILE A 29 7.68 7.55 6.26
C ILE A 29 7.27 6.16 5.77
N TYR A 30 6.01 6.00 5.37
CA TYR A 30 5.52 4.79 4.74
C TYR A 30 5.76 4.84 3.23
N LEU A 31 6.56 3.91 2.72
CA LEU A 31 6.83 3.74 1.29
C LEU A 31 6.06 2.52 0.79
N GLY A 32 4.89 2.75 0.20
CA GLY A 32 4.03 1.68 -0.28
C GLY A 32 2.86 2.20 -1.11
N LEU A 33 1.80 1.40 -1.21
CA LEU A 33 0.63 1.73 -1.99
C LEU A 33 -0.20 2.82 -1.30
N ALA A 34 -0.41 3.95 -1.97
CA ALA A 34 -1.20 5.06 -1.44
C ALA A 34 -2.63 4.63 -1.05
N ALA A 35 -3.19 3.62 -1.74
CA ALA A 35 -4.49 3.03 -1.40
C ALA A 35 -4.55 2.51 0.04
N ALA A 36 -3.47 1.97 0.60
CA ALA A 36 -3.44 1.47 1.98
C ALA A 36 -3.47 2.58 3.03
N ALA A 37 -3.05 3.80 2.67
CA ALA A 37 -3.08 4.97 3.53
C ALA A 37 -4.28 5.89 3.26
N ARG A 38 -5.19 5.53 2.33
CA ARG A 38 -6.25 6.40 1.84
C ARG A 38 -7.17 6.89 2.96
N GLU A 39 -7.58 6.00 3.89
CA GLU A 39 -8.42 6.40 5.02
C GLU A 39 -7.77 7.48 5.89
N GLY A 40 -6.46 7.36 6.16
CA GLY A 40 -5.72 8.36 6.92
C GLY A 40 -5.50 9.66 6.16
N ILE A 41 -5.37 9.59 4.82
CA ILE A 41 -5.27 10.77 3.95
C ILE A 41 -6.61 11.51 3.93
N ASP A 42 -7.71 10.79 3.73
CA ASP A 42 -9.06 11.36 3.68
C ASP A 42 -9.48 11.96 5.04
N ALA A 43 -9.02 11.36 6.14
CA ALA A 43 -9.19 11.89 7.50
C ALA A 43 -8.23 13.05 7.85
N GLY A 44 -7.29 13.42 6.96
CA GLY A 44 -6.33 14.51 7.17
C GLY A 44 -5.23 14.22 8.19
N VAL A 45 -5.09 12.97 8.64
CA VAL A 45 -4.04 12.55 9.59
C VAL A 45 -2.77 12.11 8.88
N LEU A 46 -2.85 11.79 7.58
CA LEU A 46 -1.72 11.48 6.72
C LEU A 46 -1.70 12.41 5.51
N VAL A 47 -0.52 12.64 4.95
CA VAL A 47 -0.33 13.41 3.72
C VAL A 47 0.60 12.67 2.78
N GLU A 48 0.27 12.68 1.48
CA GLU A 48 1.16 12.13 0.46
C GLU A 48 2.37 13.05 0.29
N LEU A 49 3.57 12.51 0.48
CA LEU A 49 4.82 13.25 0.31
C LEU A 49 5.29 13.19 -1.16
N PRO A 50 5.48 14.33 -1.85
CA PRO A 50 5.96 14.32 -3.22
C PRO A 50 7.44 13.89 -3.27
N VAL A 51 7.69 12.65 -3.69
CA VAL A 51 9.05 12.12 -3.86
C VAL A 51 9.61 12.51 -5.25
N ARG A 52 10.80 13.13 -5.27
CA ARG A 52 11.56 13.40 -6.50
C ARG A 52 12.92 12.68 -6.46
N PRO A 53 13.32 11.92 -7.50
CA PRO A 53 12.53 11.59 -8.70
C PRO A 53 11.30 10.74 -8.36
N ARG A 54 10.27 10.81 -9.21
CA ARG A 54 9.01 10.07 -8.98
C ARG A 54 9.32 8.58 -8.85
N LEU A 55 8.94 8.00 -7.73
CA LEU A 55 9.19 6.60 -7.44
C LEU A 55 8.30 5.74 -8.36
N ALA A 56 8.86 5.20 -9.43
CA ALA A 56 8.15 4.36 -10.40
C ALA A 56 8.00 2.92 -9.87
N LEU A 57 7.27 2.76 -8.77
CA LEU A 57 6.91 1.46 -8.21
C LEU A 57 5.49 1.10 -8.63
N THR A 58 5.34 0.24 -9.63
CA THR A 58 4.05 -0.37 -9.97
C THR A 58 3.83 -1.60 -9.10
N ALA A 59 2.81 -1.60 -8.26
CA ALA A 59 2.38 -2.82 -7.58
C ALA A 59 1.73 -3.78 -8.59
N ARG A 60 2.24 -5.01 -8.64
CA ARG A 60 1.72 -6.06 -9.51
C ARG A 60 0.83 -6.98 -8.68
N TYR A 61 -0.48 -6.87 -8.87
CA TYR A 61 -1.45 -7.76 -8.27
C TYR A 61 -1.76 -8.93 -9.20
N ALA A 62 -1.93 -10.14 -8.64
CA ALA A 62 -2.32 -11.33 -9.38
C ALA A 62 -3.36 -12.12 -8.60
N CYS A 63 -4.38 -12.64 -9.30
CA CYS A 63 -5.28 -13.63 -8.74
C CYS A 63 -4.64 -15.01 -8.93
N VAL A 64 -4.31 -15.70 -7.84
CA VAL A 64 -3.71 -17.05 -7.87
C VAL A 64 -4.79 -18.07 -7.55
N THR A 65 -5.03 -19.02 -8.46
CA THR A 65 -5.99 -20.12 -8.28
C THR A 65 -5.26 -21.45 -8.27
N LEU A 66 -5.70 -22.38 -7.41
CA LEU A 66 -5.15 -23.74 -7.36
C LEU A 66 -5.65 -24.55 -8.58
N ALA A 67 -4.72 -25.11 -9.36
CA ALA A 67 -5.06 -26.00 -10.47
C ALA A 67 -5.66 -27.32 -9.94
N GLY A 68 -6.83 -27.71 -10.45
CA GLY A 68 -7.46 -29.01 -10.11
C GLY A 68 -8.88 -28.94 -9.52
N ARG A 69 -9.50 -27.76 -9.44
CA ARG A 69 -10.92 -27.60 -9.15
C ARG A 69 -11.64 -27.07 -10.39
N THR A 70 -12.79 -27.64 -10.72
CA THR A 70 -13.71 -27.03 -11.70
C THR A 70 -14.02 -25.62 -11.23
N GLU A 71 -13.53 -24.62 -11.95
CA GLU A 71 -13.83 -23.23 -11.63
C GLU A 71 -15.34 -23.00 -11.76
N ALA A 72 -15.95 -22.52 -10.69
CA ALA A 72 -17.34 -22.11 -10.75
C ALA A 72 -17.48 -20.91 -11.71
N PRO A 73 -18.58 -20.79 -12.48
CA PRO A 73 -18.80 -19.67 -13.41
C PRO A 73 -18.65 -18.28 -12.75
N VAL A 74 -18.92 -18.20 -11.44
CA VAL A 74 -18.72 -17.00 -10.63
C VAL A 74 -17.26 -16.51 -10.60
N MET A 75 -16.27 -17.38 -10.85
CA MET A 75 -14.85 -17.01 -10.86
C MET A 75 -14.48 -16.09 -12.03
N ALA A 76 -15.18 -16.22 -13.16
CA ALA A 76 -15.02 -15.30 -14.29
C ALA A 76 -15.51 -13.90 -13.91
N MET A 77 -16.73 -13.81 -13.37
CA MET A 77 -17.30 -12.54 -12.89
C MET A 77 -16.47 -11.92 -11.76
N PHE A 78 -15.93 -12.75 -10.86
CA PHE A 78 -15.05 -12.30 -9.79
C PHE A 78 -13.74 -11.71 -10.33
N ARG A 79 -13.12 -12.35 -11.33
CA ARG A 79 -11.90 -11.81 -11.97
C ARG A 79 -12.16 -10.47 -12.65
N ASP A 80 -13.27 -10.33 -13.35
CA ASP A 80 -13.65 -9.07 -13.99
C ASP A 80 -13.85 -7.97 -12.95
N PHE A 81 -14.53 -8.29 -11.84
CA PHE A 81 -14.71 -7.38 -10.72
C PHE A 81 -13.38 -6.97 -10.07
N VAL A 82 -12.48 -7.92 -9.82
CA VAL A 82 -11.15 -7.64 -9.25
C VAL A 82 -10.34 -6.78 -10.21
N ALA A 83 -10.36 -7.07 -11.52
CA ALA A 83 -9.67 -6.27 -12.52
C ALA A 83 -10.21 -4.83 -12.58
N GLU A 84 -11.52 -4.64 -12.40
CA GLU A 84 -12.13 -3.31 -12.38
C GLU A 84 -11.81 -2.53 -11.10
N ARG A 85 -11.79 -3.20 -9.93
CA ARG A 85 -11.46 -2.56 -8.64
C ARG A 85 -9.97 -2.32 -8.43
N MET A 86 -9.12 -3.16 -9.02
CA MET A 86 -7.66 -3.05 -8.95
C MET A 86 -7.06 -2.22 -10.09
N ARG A 87 -7.87 -1.70 -11.02
CA ARG A 87 -7.41 -0.66 -11.94
C ARG A 87 -7.01 0.55 -11.11
N ASP A 88 -5.71 0.82 -11.11
CA ASP A 88 -5.14 2.05 -10.59
C ASP A 88 -5.84 3.23 -11.29
N ARG A 89 -6.77 3.88 -10.57
CA ARG A 89 -7.37 5.14 -11.00
C ARG A 89 -6.41 6.25 -10.57
N GLY A 90 -5.24 6.27 -11.21
CA GLY A 90 -4.29 7.37 -11.19
C GLY A 90 -4.72 8.47 -12.15
#